data_AF-A0A0B7GSB3-F1
#
_entry.id   AF-A0A0B7GSB3-F1
#
_cell.length_a   1.000
_cell.length_b   1.000
_cell.length_c   1.000
_cell.angle_alpha   90.00
_cell.angle_beta   90.00
_cell.angle_gamma   90.00
#
_symmetry.space_group_name_H-M   'P 1'
#
loop_
_entity.id
_entity.type
_entity.pdbx_description
1 polymer ?
#
loop_
_entity_poly.entity_id
_entity_poly.type
_entity_poly.pdbx_seq_one_letter_code
_entity_poly.pdbx_strand_id
1 'polypeptide(L)'
;MKKSTIFAYIFYTCENADGKKSHPVLSICKALGVSERGYYKWKQNRNKPKRWQLLLAEIHKIIEEDYYNEPSGFVDMQSVRRQRKRLLQMETKS
;
A
#
# COMPACT_ATOMS: atom_id res chain seq x y z
N MET A 1 -11.85 11.39 17.05
CA MET A 1 -11.88 10.30 16.03
C MET A 1 -10.96 10.68 14.86
N LYS A 2 -10.13 9.77 14.34
CA LYS A 2 -9.21 10.07 13.21
C LYS A 2 -9.99 10.19 11.90
N LYS A 3 -9.56 11.08 10.99
CA LYS A 3 -10.22 11.28 9.67
C LYS A 3 -10.32 9.98 8.84
N SER A 4 -9.30 9.13 8.91
CA SER A 4 -9.31 7.82 8.25
C SER A 4 -10.43 6.90 8.76
N THR A 5 -10.75 6.98 10.06
CA THR A 5 -11.82 6.20 10.70
C THR A 5 -13.20 6.71 10.28
N ILE A 6 -13.37 8.04 10.16
CA ILE A 6 -14.60 8.65 9.63
C ILE A 6 -14.87 8.18 8.20
N PHE A 7 -13.87 8.22 7.32
CA PHE A 7 -14.09 7.80 5.93
C PHE A 7 -14.36 6.30 5.80
N ALA A 8 -13.76 5.47 6.64
CA ALA A 8 -14.07 4.04 6.71
C ALA A 8 -15.53 3.78 7.15
N TYR A 9 -16.03 4.55 8.12
CA TYR A 9 -17.43 4.49 8.53
C TYR A 9 -18.38 4.83 7.38
N ILE A 10 -18.16 5.97 6.69
CA ILE A 10 -18.96 6.38 5.52
C ILE A 10 -18.97 5.27 4.45
N PHE A 11 -17.81 4.69 4.18
CA PHE A 11 -17.66 3.60 3.20
C PHE A 11 -18.48 2.37 3.58
N TYR A 12 -18.39 1.92 4.82
CA TYR A 12 -19.12 0.75 5.29
C TYR A 12 -20.64 0.98 5.22
N THR A 13 -21.11 2.13 5.69
CA THR A 13 -22.54 2.48 5.68
C THR A 13 -23.10 2.62 4.28
N CYS A 14 -22.30 3.10 3.31
CA CYS A 14 -22.77 3.38 1.96
C CYS A 14 -22.63 2.22 0.97
N GLU A 15 -21.58 1.42 1.08
CA GLU A 15 -21.28 0.39 0.07
C GLU A 15 -21.46 -1.04 0.54
N ASN A 16 -21.55 -1.29 1.85
CA ASN A 16 -21.76 -2.62 2.41
C ASN A 16 -23.15 -2.78 3.06
N ALA A 17 -24.05 -1.82 2.86
CA ALA A 17 -25.43 -1.97 3.32
C ALA A 17 -26.16 -2.97 2.41
N ASP A 18 -26.69 -4.03 3.02
CA ASP A 18 -27.31 -5.22 2.40
C ASP A 18 -28.60 -4.92 1.60
N GLY A 19 -28.51 -4.06 0.58
CA GLY A 19 -29.65 -3.69 -0.30
C GLY A 19 -30.60 -2.64 0.28
N LYS A 20 -30.38 -2.14 1.50
CA LYS A 20 -31.13 -1.00 2.05
C LYS A 20 -30.45 0.29 1.59
N LYS A 21 -31.19 1.15 0.88
CA LYS A 21 -30.73 2.47 0.38
C LYS A 21 -29.98 3.21 1.47
N SER A 22 -28.65 3.20 1.40
CA SER A 22 -27.83 4.02 2.28
C SER A 22 -28.10 5.49 2.02
N HIS A 23 -27.98 6.31 3.07
CA HIS A 23 -27.91 7.76 2.94
C HIS A 23 -26.85 8.17 1.91
N PRO A 24 -27.09 9.26 1.15
CA PRO A 24 -26.09 9.80 0.23
C PRO A 24 -24.81 10.15 0.97
N VAL A 25 -23.65 9.87 0.34
CA VAL A 25 -22.31 10.22 0.86
C VAL A 25 -22.25 11.67 1.33
N LEU A 26 -22.81 12.59 0.53
CA LEU A 26 -22.86 14.02 0.86
C LEU A 26 -23.55 14.30 2.20
N SER A 27 -24.65 13.61 2.50
CA SER A 27 -25.39 13.78 3.76
C SER A 27 -24.55 13.34 4.96
N ILE A 28 -23.84 12.22 4.83
CA ILE A 28 -22.97 11.72 5.90
C ILE A 28 -21.73 12.61 6.05
N CYS A 29 -21.14 13.06 4.96
CA CYS A 29 -20.03 14.02 4.98
C CYS A 29 -20.41 15.33 5.69
N LYS A 30 -21.62 15.86 5.43
CA LYS A 30 -22.15 17.03 6.14
C LYS A 30 -22.32 16.77 7.63
N ALA A 31 -22.94 15.64 8.00
CA ALA A 31 -23.17 15.28 9.41
C ALA A 31 -21.85 15.09 10.20
N LEU A 32 -20.82 14.53 9.56
CA LEU A 32 -19.53 14.25 10.19
C LEU A 32 -18.52 15.41 10.05
N GLY A 33 -18.91 16.54 9.44
CA GLY A 33 -18.04 17.72 9.28
C GLY A 33 -16.79 17.44 8.42
N VAL A 34 -16.90 16.58 7.42
CA VAL A 34 -15.79 16.25 6.50
C VAL A 34 -16.13 16.62 5.06
N SER A 35 -15.11 16.96 4.27
CA SER A 35 -15.31 17.26 2.85
C SER A 35 -15.59 15.99 2.05
N GLU A 36 -16.58 16.05 1.15
CA GLU A 36 -16.87 14.99 0.18
C GLU A 36 -15.67 14.68 -0.73
N ARG A 37 -14.96 15.72 -1.20
CA ARG A 37 -13.72 15.55 -1.98
C ARG A 37 -12.66 14.75 -1.22
N GLY A 38 -12.53 14.99 0.09
CA GLY A 38 -11.63 14.25 0.96
C GLY A 38 -12.02 12.77 1.08
N TYR A 39 -13.32 12.48 1.19
CA TYR A 39 -13.83 11.11 1.17
C TYR A 39 -13.47 10.39 -0.13
N TYR A 40 -13.73 10.98 -1.30
CA TYR A 40 -13.41 10.33 -2.57
C TYR A 40 -11.90 10.16 -2.78
N LYS A 41 -11.07 11.14 -2.38
CA LYS A 41 -9.61 10.99 -2.39
C LYS A 41 -9.14 9.86 -1.48
N TRP A 42 -9.73 9.73 -0.30
CA TRP A 42 -9.45 8.61 0.60
C TRP A 42 -9.88 7.28 -0.04
N LYS A 43 -11.10 7.22 -0.60
CA LYS A 43 -11.67 6.02 -1.22
C LYS A 43 -10.79 5.49 -2.36
N GLN A 44 -10.29 6.38 -3.22
CA GLN A 44 -9.38 6.02 -4.32
C GLN A 44 -8.02 5.51 -3.84
N ASN A 45 -7.54 5.97 -2.68
CA ASN A 45 -6.21 5.64 -2.18
C ASN A 45 -6.22 4.55 -1.09
N ARG A 46 -7.39 4.14 -0.60
CA ARG A 46 -7.51 3.23 0.56
C ARG A 46 -6.88 1.85 0.33
N ASN A 47 -6.93 1.36 -0.90
CA ASN A 47 -6.37 0.06 -1.30
C ASN A 47 -4.95 0.18 -1.88
N LYS A 48 -4.40 1.38 -2.00
CA LYS A 48 -3.06 1.55 -2.55
C LYS A 48 -2.03 1.07 -1.53
N PRO A 49 -1.09 0.20 -1.92
CA PRO A 49 -0.05 -0.26 -1.02
C PRO A 49 0.79 0.94 -0.57
N LYS A 50 1.06 1.01 0.73
CA LYS A 50 1.95 2.00 1.29
C LYS A 50 3.39 1.68 0.87
N ARG A 51 4.24 2.71 0.80
CA ARG A 51 5.66 2.55 0.39
C ARG A 51 6.41 1.49 1.21
N TRP A 52 6.14 1.41 2.52
CA TRP A 52 6.75 0.39 3.38
C TRP A 52 6.24 -1.02 3.08
N GLN A 53 5.00 -1.18 2.61
CA GLN A 53 4.47 -2.50 2.20
C GLN A 53 5.16 -2.97 0.92
N LEU A 54 5.41 -2.05 -0.01
CA LEU A 54 6.20 -2.33 -1.21
C LEU A 54 7.65 -2.71 -0.86
N LEU A 55 8.27 -1.96 0.06
CA LEU A 55 9.61 -2.29 0.55
C LEU A 55 9.66 -3.66 1.23
N LEU A 56 8.67 -3.98 2.06
CA LEU A 56 8.59 -5.27 2.74
C LEU A 56 8.42 -6.42 1.75
N ALA A 57 7.59 -6.25 0.72
CA ALA A 57 7.42 -7.24 -0.34
C ALA A 57 8.73 -7.51 -1.08
N GLU A 58 9.52 -6.46 -1.36
CA GLU A 58 10.85 -6.61 -1.98
C GLU A 58 11.84 -7.33 -1.07
N ILE A 59 11.83 -7.05 0.24
CA ILE A 59 12.67 -7.75 1.21
C ILE A 59 12.32 -9.24 1.26
N HIS A 60 11.03 -9.58 1.29
CA HIS A 60 10.59 -10.97 1.29
C HIS A 60 11.02 -11.70 0.01
N LYS A 61 10.93 -11.03 -1.15
CA LYS A 61 11.42 -11.59 -2.42
C LYS A 61 12.92 -11.90 -2.37
N ILE A 62 13.73 -11.00 -1.82
CA ILE A 62 15.18 -11.23 -1.66
C ILE A 62 15.45 -12.42 -0.74
N ILE A 63 14.73 -12.53 0.39
CA ILE A 63 14.88 -13.65 1.33
C ILE A 63 14.48 -14.98 0.68
N GLU A 64 13.39 -15.00 -0.11
CA GLU A 64 12.97 -16.20 -0.83
C GLU A 64 13.99 -16.59 -1.91
N GLU A 65 14.50 -15.64 -2.70
CA GLU A 65 15.55 -15.90 -3.71
C GLU A 65 16.84 -16.45 -3.06
N ASP A 66 17.21 -15.97 -1.87
CA ASP A 66 18.39 -16.40 -1.13
C ASP A 66 18.19 -17.76 -0.41
N TYR A 67 16.97 -18.05 0.06
CA TYR A 67 16.61 -19.35 0.67
C TYR A 67 16.77 -20.53 -0.31
N TYR A 68 16.59 -20.29 -1.60
CA TYR A 68 16.84 -21.30 -2.64
C TYR A 68 18.31 -21.40 -3.09
N ASN A 69 19.22 -20.57 -2.56
CA ASN A 69 20.61 -20.47 -2.97
C ASN A 69 21.58 -20.61 -1.76
N GLU A 70 21.65 -21.82 -1.20
CA GLU A 70 22.51 -22.24 -0.07
C GLU A 70 22.35 -21.51 1.28
N PRO A 71 22.11 -22.25 2.38
CA PRO A 71 21.95 -21.67 3.71
C PRO A 71 23.31 -21.37 4.36
N SER A 72 24.07 -20.40 3.85
CA SER A 72 25.14 -19.77 4.65
C SER A 72 24.73 -18.33 4.95
N GLY A 73 23.90 -18.22 5.99
CA GLY A 73 23.24 -16.99 6.39
C GLY A 73 24.21 -15.90 6.84
N PHE A 74 24.61 -15.03 5.90
CA PHE A 74 24.81 -13.61 6.15
C PHE A 74 24.83 -12.83 4.83
N VAL A 75 23.66 -12.35 4.38
CA VAL A 75 23.59 -11.41 3.25
C VAL A 75 24.10 -10.05 3.71
N ASP A 76 25.37 -9.75 3.41
CA ASP A 76 25.92 -8.41 3.54
C ASP A 76 25.16 -7.46 2.61
N MET A 77 24.39 -6.52 3.15
CA MET A 77 23.64 -5.54 2.36
C MET A 77 24.55 -4.74 1.39
N GLN A 78 25.86 -4.64 1.67
CA GLN A 78 26.83 -4.06 0.75
C GLN A 78 27.19 -4.96 -0.44
N SER A 79 27.09 -6.28 -0.33
CA SER A 79 27.30 -7.22 -1.44
C SER A 79 26.14 -7.14 -2.44
N VAL A 80 24.89 -7.14 -1.94
CA VAL A 80 23.67 -6.94 -2.74
C VAL A 80 23.69 -5.60 -3.47
N ARG A 81 24.06 -4.51 -2.76
CA ARG A 81 24.17 -3.18 -3.36
C ARG A 81 25.24 -3.11 -4.45
N ARG A 82 26.33 -3.89 -4.31
CA ARG A 82 27.39 -4.01 -5.33
C ARG A 82 26.94 -4.80 -6.56
N GLN A 83 26.24 -5.92 -6.39
CA GLN A 83 25.69 -6.69 -7.51
C GLN A 83 24.67 -5.87 -8.32
N ARG A 84 23.77 -5.15 -7.65
CA ARG A 84 22.78 -4.28 -8.32
C ARG A 84 23.44 -3.18 -9.15
N LYS A 85 24.53 -2.58 -8.67
CA LYS A 85 25.31 -1.60 -9.46
C LYS A 85 25.98 -2.23 -10.68
N ARG A 86 26.42 -3.50 -10.62
CA ARG A 86 27.02 -4.19 -11.77
C ARG A 86 25.99 -4.53 -12.85
N LEU A 87 24.81 -5.02 -12.46
CA LEU A 87 23.72 -5.31 -13.38
C LEU A 87 23.29 -4.06 -14.17
N LEU A 88 23.11 -2.93 -13.46
CA LEU A 88 22.79 -1.65 -14.11
C LEU A 88 23.88 -1.17 -15.08
N GLN A 89 25.15 -1.49 -14.85
CA GLN A 89 26.24 -1.15 -15.77
C GLN A 89 26.28 -2.04 -17.03
N MET A 90 25.78 -3.27 -16.94
CA MET A 90 25.68 -4.18 -18.09
C MET A 90 24.50 -3.81 -18.99
N GLU A 91 23.37 -3.37 -18.40
CA GLU A 91 22.20 -2.86 -19.15
C GLU A 91 22.50 -1.57 -19.91
N THR A 92 23.44 -0.75 -19.45
CA THR A 92 23.85 0.50 -20.14
C THR A 92 24.90 0.31 -21.23
N LYS A 93 25.43 -0.91 -21.40
CA LYS A 93 26.48 -1.24 -22.39
C LYS A 93 25.97 -2.13 -23.54
N SER A 94 24.68 -2.43 -23.58
CA SER A 94 23.99 -3.06 -24.72
C SER A 94 23.13 -2.02 -25.43
#